data_AF-L8EYP4-F1
#
_entry.id   AF-L8EYP4-F1
#
_cell.length_a   1.000
_cell.length_b   1.000
_cell.length_c   1.000
_cell.angle_alpha   90.00
_cell.angle_beta   90.00
_cell.angle_gamma   90.00
#
_symmetry.space_group_name_H-M   'P 1'
#
loop_
_entity.id
_entity.type
_entity.pdbx_description
1 polymer ?
#
loop_
_entity_poly.entity_id
_entity_poly.type
_entity_poly.pdbx_seq_one_letter_code
_entity_poly.pdbx_strand_id
1 'polypeptide(L)'
;MTHAHIALWGVLPYLVLATLVAGTAWRYRYDRFGFTTRSSQLHESRLLRIGGPLFHYALFLVIGGHVMGLLVPEALTERLRVSEHLYHLTALTIGGLAGLAAVAGLALLLHRRLRVPAVRAATSRSDRLVYPLLAVVLLAGLLATASTVTNPYDYRLGVSVWFRSLFALEPDVGAMARAPFVHQLHALLGMALFALWPFSRLVHAFTVPLGYLFRPYVVYRSRGRGPYRRAGARQLEYPWATRPPGRTPAGRGHGKPSRDSRQDVSRP
;
A
#
# COMPACT_ATOMS: atom_id res chain seq x y z
N MET A 1 -29.31 -7.58 -23.78
CA MET A 1 -27.88 -7.45 -23.41
C MET A 1 -27.04 -8.04 -24.53
N THR A 2 -26.08 -7.31 -25.09
CA THR A 2 -25.18 -7.85 -26.12
C THR A 2 -24.06 -8.66 -25.45
N HIS A 3 -23.55 -9.71 -26.10
CA HIS A 3 -22.43 -10.52 -25.57
C HIS A 3 -21.19 -9.67 -25.23
N ALA A 4 -20.97 -8.58 -25.97
CA ALA A 4 -19.91 -7.62 -25.72
C ALA A 4 -20.01 -6.95 -24.33
N HIS A 5 -21.22 -6.57 -23.89
CA HIS A 5 -21.40 -5.96 -22.57
C HIS A 5 -21.07 -6.93 -21.43
N ILE A 6 -21.44 -8.21 -21.58
CA ILE A 6 -21.13 -9.25 -20.60
C ILE A 6 -19.61 -9.47 -20.54
N ALA A 7 -18.94 -9.53 -21.71
CA ALA A 7 -17.50 -9.69 -21.76
C ALA A 7 -16.77 -8.52 -21.08
N LEU A 8 -17.16 -7.27 -21.34
CA LEU A 8 -16.51 -6.06 -20.82
C LEU A 8 -16.80 -5.78 -19.35
N TRP A 9 -18.03 -5.99 -18.91
CA TRP A 9 -18.49 -5.55 -17.57
C TRP A 9 -18.77 -6.69 -16.60
N GLY A 10 -18.93 -7.91 -17.11
CA GLY A 10 -19.06 -9.11 -16.30
C GLY A 10 -17.73 -9.82 -16.17
N VAL A 11 -17.06 -10.15 -17.28
CA VAL A 11 -15.90 -11.07 -17.29
C VAL A 11 -14.56 -10.34 -17.10
N LEU A 12 -14.32 -9.27 -17.87
CA LEU A 12 -13.06 -8.53 -17.86
C LEU A 12 -12.61 -8.07 -16.46
N PRO A 13 -13.48 -7.56 -15.56
CA PRO A 13 -13.05 -7.13 -14.23
C PRO A 13 -12.43 -8.27 -13.41
N TYR A 14 -12.97 -9.49 -13.51
CA TYR A 14 -12.42 -10.66 -12.83
C TYR A 14 -11.09 -11.11 -13.44
N LEU A 15 -10.94 -11.04 -14.76
CA LEU A 15 -9.65 -11.32 -15.42
C LEU A 15 -8.57 -10.32 -14.99
N VAL A 16 -8.92 -9.05 -14.90
CA VAL A 16 -8.02 -7.98 -14.42
C VAL A 16 -7.64 -8.21 -12.97
N LEU A 17 -8.61 -8.52 -12.10
CA LEU A 17 -8.36 -8.83 -10.69
C LEU A 17 -7.47 -10.07 -10.53
N ALA A 18 -7.77 -11.15 -11.26
CA ALA A 18 -6.96 -12.37 -11.26
C ALA A 18 -5.53 -12.08 -11.72
N THR A 19 -5.36 -11.29 -12.79
CA THR A 19 -4.04 -10.87 -13.29
C THR A 19 -3.29 -10.04 -12.26
N LEU A 20 -3.96 -9.07 -11.63
CA LEU A 20 -3.39 -8.23 -10.59
C LEU A 20 -2.89 -9.07 -9.41
N VAL A 21 -3.73 -9.96 -8.88
CA VAL A 21 -3.41 -10.78 -7.70
C VAL A 21 -2.35 -11.83 -8.03
N ALA A 22 -2.58 -12.65 -9.06
CA ALA A 22 -1.66 -13.72 -9.44
C ALA A 22 -0.32 -13.16 -9.92
N GLY A 23 -0.33 -12.10 -10.73
CA GLY A 23 0.89 -11.43 -11.21
C GLY A 23 1.70 -10.82 -10.06
N THR A 24 1.03 -10.18 -9.09
CA THR A 24 1.72 -9.61 -7.92
C THR A 24 2.29 -10.71 -7.03
N ALA A 25 1.53 -11.79 -6.77
CA ALA A 25 1.99 -12.93 -5.98
C ALA A 25 3.19 -13.63 -6.62
N TRP A 26 3.12 -13.89 -7.93
CA TRP A 26 4.22 -14.44 -8.71
C TRP A 26 5.47 -13.55 -8.62
N ARG A 27 5.31 -12.24 -8.87
CA ARG A 27 6.43 -11.30 -8.81
C ARG A 27 7.05 -11.24 -7.41
N TYR A 28 6.23 -11.24 -6.36
CA TYR A 28 6.73 -11.29 -4.99
C TYR A 28 7.49 -12.58 -4.67
N ARG A 29 7.12 -13.71 -5.28
CA ARG A 29 7.78 -14.99 -5.07
C ARG A 29 9.09 -15.14 -5.83
N TYR A 30 9.14 -14.68 -7.08
CA TYR A 30 10.22 -14.95 -8.03
C TYR A 30 11.09 -13.74 -8.36
N ASP A 31 10.57 -12.52 -8.25
CA ASP A 31 11.28 -11.25 -8.54
C ASP A 31 11.13 -10.25 -7.38
N ARG A 32 11.73 -10.61 -6.24
CA ARG A 32 11.75 -9.73 -5.05
C ARG A 32 12.58 -8.46 -5.26
N PHE A 33 13.61 -8.52 -6.11
CA PHE A 33 14.49 -7.37 -6.38
C PHE A 33 13.81 -6.33 -7.26
N GLY A 34 12.90 -6.74 -8.16
CA GLY A 34 12.06 -5.85 -8.94
C GLY A 34 10.97 -5.14 -8.13
N PHE A 35 10.76 -5.51 -6.87
CA PHE A 35 9.78 -4.88 -5.98
C PHE A 35 10.35 -3.59 -5.36
N THR A 36 10.53 -2.57 -6.20
CA THR A 36 11.16 -1.30 -5.80
C THR A 36 10.51 -0.10 -6.49
N THR A 37 10.62 1.06 -5.86
CA THR A 37 10.17 2.34 -6.41
C THR A 37 10.97 2.77 -7.64
N ARG A 38 12.17 2.21 -7.88
CA ARG A 38 13.10 2.64 -8.96
C ARG A 38 13.31 4.15 -8.95
N SER A 39 13.73 4.70 -7.81
CA SER A 39 13.93 6.15 -7.66
C SER A 39 14.99 6.65 -8.64
N SER A 40 14.69 7.74 -9.34
CA SER A 40 15.65 8.44 -10.22
C SER A 40 16.14 9.75 -9.62
N GLN A 41 15.98 9.94 -8.30
CA GLN A 41 16.32 11.17 -7.60
C GLN A 41 17.79 11.56 -7.72
N LEU A 42 18.69 10.58 -7.74
CA LEU A 42 20.14 10.82 -7.89
C LEU A 42 20.50 11.52 -9.21
N HIS A 43 19.72 11.28 -10.27
CA HIS A 43 19.96 11.89 -11.58
C HIS A 43 19.44 13.32 -11.67
N GLU A 44 18.36 13.63 -10.94
CA GLU A 44 17.80 14.97 -10.85
C GLU A 44 16.83 15.02 -9.67
N SER A 45 17.03 15.96 -8.73
CA SER A 45 16.25 16.03 -7.50
C SER A 45 15.36 17.27 -7.38
N ARG A 46 15.62 18.37 -8.10
CA ARG A 46 14.91 19.64 -7.91
C ARG A 46 13.45 19.52 -8.37
N LEU A 47 13.23 19.06 -9.60
CA LEU A 47 11.87 18.86 -10.13
C LEU A 47 11.17 17.70 -9.42
N LEU A 48 11.91 16.65 -9.08
CA LEU A 48 11.35 15.50 -8.36
C LEU A 48 10.84 15.87 -6.96
N ARG A 49 11.53 16.78 -6.23
CA ARG A 49 11.13 17.23 -4.90
C ARG A 49 9.79 17.96 -4.88
N ILE A 50 9.38 18.55 -5.99
CA ILE A 50 8.10 19.26 -6.11
C ILE A 50 7.05 18.33 -6.75
N GLY A 51 7.36 17.81 -7.93
CA GLY A 51 6.43 16.98 -8.70
C GLY A 51 6.10 15.65 -8.03
N GLY A 52 7.07 15.05 -7.32
CA GLY A 52 6.88 13.79 -6.60
C GLY A 52 5.80 13.90 -5.52
N PRO A 53 5.98 14.76 -4.50
CA PRO A 53 4.98 14.96 -3.46
C PRO A 53 3.64 15.48 -3.99
N LEU A 54 3.65 16.47 -4.90
CA LEU A 54 2.42 17.00 -5.50
C LEU A 54 1.59 15.89 -6.14
N PHE A 55 2.23 15.05 -6.97
CA PHE A 55 1.57 13.92 -7.63
C PHE A 55 1.02 12.91 -6.62
N HIS A 56 1.82 12.48 -5.64
CA HIS A 56 1.40 11.42 -4.71
C HIS A 56 0.33 11.88 -3.73
N TYR A 57 0.42 13.07 -3.15
CA TYR A 57 -0.62 13.58 -2.25
C TYR A 57 -1.94 13.77 -2.99
N ALA A 58 -1.89 14.34 -4.19
CA ALA A 58 -3.06 14.45 -5.05
C ALA A 58 -3.63 13.07 -5.41
N LEU A 59 -2.77 12.10 -5.75
CA LEU A 59 -3.19 10.74 -6.06
C LEU A 59 -3.85 10.04 -4.86
N PHE A 60 -3.34 10.23 -3.64
CA PHE A 60 -3.98 9.68 -2.44
C PHE A 60 -5.37 10.28 -2.19
N LEU A 61 -5.55 11.58 -2.43
CA LEU A 61 -6.87 12.22 -2.37
C LEU A 61 -7.82 11.66 -3.44
N VAL A 62 -7.34 11.47 -4.68
CA VAL A 62 -8.13 10.85 -5.76
C VAL A 62 -8.53 9.42 -5.40
N ILE A 63 -7.61 8.61 -4.88
CA ILE A 63 -7.89 7.23 -4.44
C ILE A 63 -8.91 7.24 -3.29
N GLY A 64 -8.73 8.12 -2.29
CA GLY A 64 -9.68 8.30 -1.20
C GLY A 64 -11.07 8.67 -1.71
N GLY A 65 -11.15 9.60 -2.67
CA GLY A 65 -12.39 9.95 -3.35
C GLY A 65 -13.05 8.77 -4.07
N HIS A 66 -12.27 7.94 -4.77
CA HIS A 66 -12.79 6.72 -5.42
C HIS A 66 -13.31 5.70 -4.41
N VAL A 67 -12.60 5.51 -3.29
CA VAL A 67 -13.05 4.62 -2.21
C VAL A 67 -14.37 5.14 -1.64
N MET A 68 -14.45 6.43 -1.31
CA MET A 68 -15.67 7.03 -0.79
C MET A 68 -16.82 6.98 -1.81
N GLY A 69 -16.56 7.23 -3.10
CA GLY A 69 -17.63 7.27 -4.10
C GLY A 69 -18.10 5.92 -4.60
N LEU A 70 -17.22 4.92 -4.69
CA LEU A 70 -17.55 3.60 -5.23
C LEU A 70 -18.01 2.61 -4.16
N LEU A 71 -17.42 2.66 -2.95
CA LEU A 71 -17.70 1.67 -1.91
C LEU A 71 -18.77 2.12 -0.91
N VAL A 72 -18.94 3.42 -0.67
CA VAL A 72 -19.92 3.91 0.30
C VAL A 72 -21.30 3.98 -0.37
N PRO A 73 -22.29 3.20 0.09
CA PRO A 73 -23.63 3.25 -0.49
C PRO A 73 -24.33 4.58 -0.18
N GLU A 74 -25.22 5.00 -1.06
CA GLU A 74 -26.07 6.18 -0.87
C GLU A 74 -26.94 6.09 0.39
N ALA A 75 -27.53 4.93 0.65
CA ALA A 75 -28.29 4.69 1.87
C ALA A 75 -27.48 4.97 3.16
N LEU A 76 -26.14 4.83 3.12
CA LEU A 76 -25.30 5.15 4.27
C LEU A 76 -25.05 6.66 4.39
N THR A 77 -24.84 7.37 3.29
CA THR A 77 -24.67 8.83 3.33
C THR A 77 -25.95 9.54 3.74
N GLU A 78 -27.10 9.06 3.29
CA GLU A 78 -28.41 9.57 3.69
C GLU A 78 -28.66 9.37 5.19
N ARG A 79 -28.34 8.19 5.73
CA ARG A 79 -28.41 7.90 7.17
C ARG A 79 -27.51 8.82 8.00
N LEU A 80 -26.36 9.21 7.45
CA LEU A 80 -25.43 10.16 8.04
C LEU A 80 -25.83 11.63 7.80
N ARG A 81 -26.99 11.88 7.18
CA ARG A 81 -27.53 13.22 6.85
C ARG A 81 -26.59 14.06 5.97
N VAL A 82 -25.77 13.41 5.16
CA VAL A 82 -25.00 14.10 4.12
C VAL A 82 -25.93 14.33 2.94
N SER A 83 -26.23 15.59 2.63
CA SER A 83 -27.09 15.91 1.49
C SER A 83 -26.39 15.59 0.17
N GLU A 84 -27.17 15.22 -0.84
CA GLU A 84 -26.66 14.94 -2.19
C GLU A 84 -25.90 16.13 -2.76
N HIS A 85 -26.37 17.35 -2.47
CA HIS A 85 -25.69 18.59 -2.84
C HIS A 85 -24.30 18.72 -2.20
N LEU A 86 -24.17 18.46 -0.89
CA LEU A 86 -22.87 18.52 -0.21
C LEU A 86 -21.92 17.45 -0.74
N TYR A 87 -22.44 16.26 -1.04
CA TYR A 87 -21.66 15.18 -1.62
C TYR A 87 -21.14 15.54 -3.02
N HIS A 88 -22.01 16.00 -3.92
CA HIS A 88 -21.61 16.44 -5.26
C HIS A 88 -20.65 17.63 -5.23
N LEU A 89 -20.91 18.62 -4.37
CA LEU A 89 -20.02 19.78 -4.22
C LEU A 89 -18.63 19.34 -3.76
N THR A 90 -18.56 18.44 -2.78
CA THR A 90 -17.29 17.90 -2.26
C THR A 90 -16.56 17.09 -3.34
N ALA A 91 -17.28 16.23 -4.05
CA ALA A 91 -16.72 15.42 -5.13
C ALA A 91 -16.17 16.30 -6.27
N LEU A 92 -16.91 17.33 -6.68
CA LEU A 92 -16.52 18.24 -7.75
C LEU A 92 -15.31 19.10 -7.34
N THR A 93 -15.35 19.69 -6.14
CA THR A 93 -14.31 20.60 -5.67
C THR A 93 -13.05 19.86 -5.24
N ILE A 94 -13.14 18.99 -4.23
CA ILE A 94 -11.99 18.27 -3.70
C ILE A 94 -11.47 17.27 -4.73
N GLY A 95 -12.36 16.49 -5.35
CA GLY A 95 -11.99 15.53 -6.38
C GLY A 95 -11.42 16.19 -7.64
N GLY A 96 -12.04 17.28 -8.11
CA GLY A 96 -11.56 18.04 -9.27
C GLY A 96 -10.20 18.69 -9.02
N LEU A 97 -10.02 19.37 -7.88
CA LEU A 97 -8.74 19.98 -7.49
C LEU A 97 -7.65 18.93 -7.30
N ALA A 98 -7.95 17.81 -6.65
CA ALA A 98 -7.02 16.69 -6.52
C ALA A 98 -6.65 16.11 -7.88
N GLY A 99 -7.60 15.92 -8.79
CA GLY A 99 -7.35 15.46 -10.15
C GLY A 99 -6.43 16.41 -10.93
N LEU A 100 -6.69 17.72 -10.85
CA LEU A 100 -5.87 18.76 -11.50
C LEU A 100 -4.45 18.78 -10.93
N ALA A 101 -4.31 18.71 -9.60
CA ALA A 101 -3.02 18.63 -8.93
C ALA A 101 -2.25 17.36 -9.32
N ALA A 102 -2.93 16.21 -9.46
CA ALA A 102 -2.33 14.96 -9.91
C ALA A 102 -1.84 15.08 -11.37
N VAL A 103 -2.64 15.65 -12.27
CA VAL A 103 -2.23 15.89 -13.66
C VAL A 103 -1.05 16.84 -13.74
N ALA A 104 -1.07 17.95 -12.98
CA ALA A 104 0.04 18.91 -12.94
C ALA A 104 1.33 18.27 -12.40
N GLY A 105 1.25 17.49 -11.31
CA GLY A 105 2.37 16.74 -10.76
C GLY A 105 2.93 15.72 -11.76
N LEU A 106 2.06 14.98 -12.44
CA LEU A 106 2.47 14.01 -13.46
C LEU A 106 3.11 14.71 -14.68
N ALA A 107 2.54 15.83 -15.14
CA ALA A 107 3.08 16.62 -16.24
C ALA A 107 4.49 17.12 -15.92
N LEU A 108 4.72 17.61 -14.70
CA LEU A 108 6.06 18.02 -14.24
C LEU A 108 7.06 16.85 -14.24
N LEU A 109 6.63 15.67 -13.77
CA LEU A 109 7.47 14.46 -13.77
C LEU A 109 7.75 13.91 -15.18
N LEU A 110 6.79 14.02 -16.09
CA LEU A 110 6.95 13.69 -17.50
C LEU A 110 7.90 14.66 -18.18
N HIS A 111 7.72 15.97 -17.97
CA HIS A 111 8.61 17.01 -18.47
C HIS A 111 10.06 16.76 -18.05
N ARG A 112 10.28 16.48 -16.75
CA ARG A 112 11.58 16.09 -16.20
C ARG A 112 12.18 14.90 -16.94
N ARG A 113 11.38 13.85 -17.19
CA ARG A 113 11.84 12.62 -17.86
C ARG A 113 12.21 12.85 -19.33
N LEU A 114 11.53 13.77 -20.00
CA LEU A 114 11.83 14.12 -21.39
C LEU A 114 13.07 15.01 -21.49
N ARG A 115 13.24 15.96 -20.56
CA ARG A 115 14.33 16.94 -20.57
C ARG A 115 15.66 16.42 -20.05
N VAL A 116 15.66 15.51 -19.07
CA VAL A 116 16.91 15.02 -18.44
C VAL A 116 17.34 13.70 -19.10
N PRO A 117 18.43 13.68 -19.90
CA PRO A 117 18.83 12.48 -20.65
C PRO A 117 19.12 11.28 -19.76
N ALA A 118 19.74 11.50 -18.60
CA ALA A 118 20.05 10.43 -17.65
C ALA A 118 18.78 9.74 -17.10
N VAL A 119 17.73 10.52 -16.79
CA VAL A 119 16.44 9.99 -16.35
C VAL A 119 15.74 9.24 -17.49
N ARG A 120 15.83 9.76 -18.73
CA ARG A 120 15.27 9.13 -19.93
C ARG A 120 15.93 7.79 -20.21
N ALA A 121 17.26 7.72 -20.16
CA ALA A 121 18.04 6.51 -20.35
C ALA A 121 17.71 5.44 -19.30
N ALA A 122 17.52 5.85 -18.04
CA ALA A 122 17.14 4.95 -16.95
C ALA A 122 15.64 4.55 -16.95
N THR A 123 14.84 4.99 -17.92
CA THR A 123 13.39 4.67 -17.99
C THR A 123 13.17 3.27 -18.57
N SER A 124 12.53 2.39 -17.80
CA SER A 124 12.24 1.03 -18.24
C SER A 124 11.16 0.98 -19.33
N ARG A 125 11.10 -0.12 -20.09
CA ARG A 125 10.06 -0.34 -21.10
C ARG A 125 8.65 -0.28 -20.52
N SER A 126 8.44 -0.89 -19.35
CA SER A 126 7.16 -0.85 -18.62
C SER A 126 6.72 0.58 -18.28
N ASP A 127 7.67 1.45 -17.92
CA ASP A 127 7.35 2.82 -17.55
C ASP A 127 6.92 3.66 -18.78
N ARG A 128 7.39 3.31 -19.98
CA ARG A 128 6.95 3.96 -21.23
C ARG A 128 5.48 3.68 -21.55
N LEU A 129 4.92 2.58 -21.06
CA LEU A 129 3.49 2.27 -21.17
C LEU A 129 2.68 2.87 -20.01
N VAL A 130 3.21 2.79 -18.78
CA VAL A 130 2.50 3.26 -17.59
C VAL A 130 2.27 4.77 -17.61
N TYR A 131 3.25 5.61 -17.94
CA TYR A 131 3.02 7.06 -17.84
C TYR A 131 1.96 7.58 -18.81
N PRO A 132 1.96 7.21 -20.11
CA PRO A 132 0.89 7.61 -21.01
C PRO A 132 -0.47 7.07 -20.55
N LEU A 133 -0.55 5.80 -20.16
CA LEU A 133 -1.80 5.21 -19.66
C LEU A 133 -2.31 5.97 -18.44
N LEU A 134 -1.45 6.23 -17.47
CA LEU A 134 -1.79 6.99 -16.26
C LEU A 134 -2.23 8.42 -16.57
N ALA A 135 -1.59 9.08 -17.54
CA ALA A 135 -2.01 10.41 -17.99
C ALA A 135 -3.41 10.37 -18.61
N VAL A 136 -3.68 9.43 -19.51
CA VAL A 136 -4.99 9.27 -20.16
C VAL A 136 -6.06 8.91 -19.13
N VAL A 137 -5.78 8.02 -18.17
CA VAL A 137 -6.71 7.67 -17.07
C VAL A 137 -7.08 8.91 -16.26
N LEU A 138 -6.10 9.72 -15.85
CA LEU A 138 -6.34 10.93 -15.07
C LEU A 138 -7.14 11.97 -15.85
N LEU A 139 -6.83 12.17 -17.13
CA LEU A 139 -7.57 13.09 -18.00
C LEU A 139 -9.01 12.59 -18.23
N ALA A 140 -9.20 11.29 -18.45
CA ALA A 140 -10.54 10.70 -18.57
C ALA A 140 -11.35 10.85 -17.26
N GLY A 141 -10.69 10.75 -16.11
CA GLY A 141 -11.33 10.97 -14.80
C GLY A 141 -11.74 12.43 -14.61
N LEU A 142 -10.86 13.38 -14.94
CA LEU A 142 -11.19 14.81 -14.93
C LEU A 142 -12.33 15.14 -15.90
N LEU A 143 -12.34 14.52 -17.09
CA LEU A 143 -13.42 14.68 -18.06
C LEU A 143 -14.74 14.12 -17.52
N ALA A 144 -14.72 12.98 -16.83
CA ALA A 144 -15.91 12.43 -16.17
C ALA A 144 -16.45 13.41 -15.12
N THR A 145 -15.58 13.93 -14.24
CA THR A 145 -15.94 14.94 -13.23
C THR A 145 -16.44 16.24 -13.86
N ALA A 146 -15.84 16.71 -14.96
CA ALA A 146 -16.32 17.88 -15.67
C ALA A 146 -17.69 17.63 -16.33
N SER A 147 -17.91 16.43 -16.86
CA SER A 147 -19.16 16.07 -17.53
C SER A 147 -20.36 16.07 -16.59
N THR A 148 -20.17 15.84 -15.30
CA THR A 148 -21.28 15.91 -14.32
C THR A 148 -21.83 17.32 -14.15
N VAL A 149 -21.08 18.36 -14.54
CA VAL A 149 -21.55 19.76 -14.52
C VAL A 149 -22.54 20.02 -15.66
N THR A 150 -22.31 19.43 -16.83
CA THR A 150 -23.14 19.65 -18.03
C THR A 150 -24.24 18.62 -18.20
N ASN A 151 -24.04 17.41 -17.67
CA ASN A 151 -25.01 16.34 -17.69
C ASN A 151 -25.05 15.67 -16.31
N PRO A 152 -26.04 16.03 -15.45
CA PRO A 152 -26.17 15.48 -14.10
C PRO A 152 -26.38 13.96 -14.15
N TYR A 153 -25.29 13.21 -14.14
CA TYR A 153 -25.28 11.76 -14.05
C TYR A 153 -24.85 11.36 -12.65
N ASP A 154 -25.74 10.64 -11.96
CA ASP A 154 -25.40 10.05 -10.68
C ASP A 154 -24.64 8.73 -10.86
N TYR A 155 -23.31 8.83 -10.78
CA TYR A 155 -22.41 7.68 -10.86
C TYR A 155 -22.56 6.70 -9.69
N ARG A 156 -23.24 7.09 -8.61
CA ARG A 156 -23.48 6.24 -7.43
C ARG A 156 -24.56 5.20 -7.69
N LEU A 157 -25.53 5.55 -8.53
CA LEU A 157 -26.64 4.70 -8.96
C LEU A 157 -26.29 3.79 -10.14
N GLY A 158 -25.21 4.07 -10.87
CA GLY A 158 -24.75 3.24 -11.99
C GLY A 158 -23.40 2.57 -11.73
N VAL A 159 -22.32 3.30 -11.97
CA VAL A 159 -20.94 2.79 -11.89
C VAL A 159 -20.62 2.20 -10.52
N SER A 160 -21.08 2.83 -9.44
CA SER A 160 -20.80 2.38 -8.07
C SER A 160 -21.63 1.16 -7.68
N VAL A 161 -22.86 1.01 -8.20
CA VAL A 161 -23.64 -0.23 -8.07
C VAL A 161 -22.93 -1.37 -8.77
N TRP A 162 -22.52 -1.17 -10.04
CA TRP A 162 -21.75 -2.15 -10.78
C TRP A 162 -20.46 -2.54 -10.05
N PHE A 163 -19.66 -1.59 -9.58
CA PHE A 163 -18.40 -1.88 -8.91
C PHE A 163 -18.59 -2.71 -7.64
N ARG A 164 -19.60 -2.40 -6.82
CA ARG A 164 -19.94 -3.17 -5.61
C ARG A 164 -20.44 -4.57 -5.94
N SER A 165 -21.24 -4.70 -7.01
CA SER A 165 -21.80 -5.98 -7.45
C SER A 165 -20.73 -7.02 -7.85
N LEU A 166 -19.54 -6.55 -8.31
CA LEU A 166 -18.39 -7.42 -8.58
C LEU A 166 -17.91 -8.16 -7.33
N PHE A 167 -17.92 -7.52 -6.17
CA PHE A 167 -17.51 -8.14 -4.90
C PHE A 167 -18.58 -9.08 -4.33
N ALA A 168 -19.85 -8.86 -4.71
CA ALA A 168 -20.94 -9.78 -4.43
C ALA A 168 -20.97 -11.00 -5.37
N LEU A 169 -20.05 -11.08 -6.35
CA LEU A 169 -19.99 -12.12 -7.37
C LEU A 169 -21.25 -12.20 -8.26
N GLU A 170 -22.05 -11.14 -8.29
CA GLU A 170 -23.26 -11.01 -9.10
C GLU A 170 -23.17 -9.70 -9.91
N PRO A 171 -22.40 -9.66 -11.01
CA PRO A 171 -22.09 -8.41 -11.70
C PRO A 171 -23.33 -7.81 -12.39
N ASP A 172 -23.72 -6.59 -11.99
CA ASP A 172 -24.77 -5.82 -12.68
C ASP A 172 -24.20 -5.16 -13.95
N VAL A 173 -24.12 -5.95 -15.02
CA VAL A 173 -23.70 -5.51 -16.35
C VAL A 173 -24.59 -4.38 -16.88
N GLY A 174 -25.86 -4.35 -16.50
CA GLY A 174 -26.81 -3.34 -16.97
C GLY A 174 -26.51 -1.96 -16.40
N ALA A 175 -26.12 -1.88 -15.12
CA ALA A 175 -25.75 -0.62 -14.48
C ALA A 175 -24.58 0.07 -15.19
N MET A 176 -23.55 -0.68 -15.60
CA MET A 176 -22.42 -0.11 -16.33
C MET A 176 -22.72 0.13 -17.82
N ALA A 177 -23.47 -0.76 -18.48
CA ALA A 177 -23.82 -0.58 -19.89
C ALA A 177 -24.66 0.67 -20.16
N ARG A 178 -25.44 1.14 -19.17
CA ARG A 178 -26.22 2.38 -19.24
C ARG A 178 -25.43 3.63 -18.81
N ALA A 179 -24.23 3.47 -18.26
CA ALA A 179 -23.42 4.61 -17.83
C ALA A 179 -22.96 5.45 -19.05
N PRO A 180 -22.80 6.77 -18.91
CA PRO A 180 -22.26 7.60 -19.98
C PRO A 180 -20.89 7.10 -20.47
N PHE A 181 -20.63 7.25 -21.76
CA PHE A 181 -19.42 6.72 -22.39
C PHE A 181 -18.12 7.15 -21.70
N VAL A 182 -18.04 8.39 -21.20
CA VAL A 182 -16.84 8.90 -20.49
C VAL A 182 -16.54 8.08 -19.23
N HIS A 183 -17.56 7.66 -18.49
CA HIS A 183 -17.41 6.84 -17.29
C HIS A 183 -16.99 5.41 -17.64
N GLN A 184 -17.58 4.84 -18.70
CA GLN A 184 -17.18 3.54 -19.23
C GLN A 184 -15.70 3.55 -19.68
N LEU A 185 -15.30 4.58 -20.44
CA LEU A 185 -13.93 4.74 -20.91
C LEU A 185 -12.95 4.87 -19.73
N HIS A 186 -13.26 5.69 -18.73
CA HIS A 186 -12.44 5.83 -17.53
C HIS A 186 -12.30 4.48 -16.79
N ALA A 187 -13.38 3.71 -16.65
CA ALA A 187 -13.35 2.39 -16.03
C ALA A 187 -12.49 1.38 -16.82
N LEU A 188 -12.60 1.36 -18.16
CA LEU A 188 -11.77 0.51 -19.03
C LEU A 188 -10.29 0.85 -18.92
N LEU A 189 -9.95 2.15 -18.93
CA LEU A 189 -8.58 2.62 -18.77
C LEU A 189 -8.04 2.29 -17.37
N GLY A 190 -8.87 2.43 -16.33
CA GLY A 190 -8.54 2.01 -14.97
C GLY A 190 -8.26 0.50 -14.88
N MET A 191 -9.11 -0.32 -15.48
CA MET A 191 -8.90 -1.77 -15.58
C MET A 191 -7.60 -2.12 -16.32
N ALA A 192 -7.27 -1.43 -17.41
CA ALA A 192 -5.99 -1.59 -18.09
C ALA A 192 -4.80 -1.22 -17.18
N LEU A 193 -4.92 -0.16 -16.38
CA LEU A 193 -3.90 0.25 -15.41
C LEU A 193 -3.70 -0.84 -14.33
N PHE A 194 -4.78 -1.42 -13.80
CA PHE A 194 -4.73 -2.53 -12.85
C PHE A 194 -4.13 -3.80 -13.46
N ALA A 195 -4.43 -4.12 -14.72
CA ALA A 195 -3.84 -5.26 -15.42
C ALA A 195 -2.32 -5.09 -15.62
N LEU A 196 -1.85 -3.86 -15.87
CA LEU A 196 -0.42 -3.55 -16.05
C LEU A 196 0.33 -3.41 -14.71
N TRP A 197 -0.39 -3.25 -13.61
CA TRP A 197 0.15 -3.02 -12.27
C TRP A 197 1.22 -4.03 -11.83
N PRO A 198 0.98 -5.36 -11.85
CA PRO A 198 1.95 -6.33 -11.36
C PRO A 198 3.24 -6.37 -12.19
N PHE A 199 3.22 -5.85 -13.43
CA PHE A 199 4.36 -5.90 -14.37
C PHE A 199 5.13 -4.57 -14.45
N SER A 200 4.75 -3.59 -13.66
CA SER A 200 5.31 -2.24 -13.75
C SER A 200 5.88 -1.74 -12.42
N ARG A 201 6.30 -0.48 -12.36
CA ARG A 201 6.72 0.14 -11.10
C ARG A 201 5.56 0.28 -10.10
N LEU A 202 4.30 0.21 -10.53
CA LEU A 202 3.12 0.46 -9.67
C LEU A 202 3.05 -0.46 -8.46
N VAL A 203 3.68 -1.64 -8.50
CA VAL A 203 3.83 -2.55 -7.35
C VAL A 203 4.35 -1.86 -6.09
N HIS A 204 5.12 -0.77 -6.21
CA HIS A 204 5.60 0.02 -5.07
C HIS A 204 4.47 0.51 -4.15
N ALA A 205 3.25 0.68 -4.66
CA ALA A 205 2.08 1.06 -3.87
C ALA A 205 1.72 0.00 -2.81
N PHE A 206 2.11 -1.26 -2.97
CA PHE A 206 1.89 -2.30 -1.95
C PHE A 206 2.99 -2.32 -0.87
N THR A 207 4.07 -1.54 -1.05
CA THR A 207 5.17 -1.42 -0.08
C THR A 207 5.08 -0.17 0.79
N VAL A 208 3.88 0.41 0.96
CA VAL A 208 3.70 1.53 1.90
C VAL A 208 4.16 1.05 3.28
N PRO A 209 5.15 1.73 3.91
CA PRO A 209 5.82 1.23 5.08
C PRO A 209 5.01 1.48 6.36
N LEU A 210 3.74 1.05 6.40
CA LEU A 210 2.85 1.25 7.55
C LEU A 210 3.43 0.62 8.84
N GLY A 211 4.08 -0.54 8.71
CA GLY A 211 4.74 -1.20 9.84
C GLY A 211 5.96 -0.46 10.38
N TYR A 212 6.51 0.52 9.65
CA TYR A 212 7.64 1.32 10.13
C TYR A 212 7.26 2.21 11.33
N LEU A 213 5.99 2.62 11.42
CA LEU A 213 5.48 3.42 12.55
C LEU A 213 5.66 2.73 13.91
N PHE A 214 5.68 1.39 13.91
CA PHE A 214 5.80 0.58 15.12
C PHE A 214 7.10 -0.23 15.16
N ARG A 215 8.01 -0.01 14.19
CA ARG A 215 9.25 -0.78 14.07
C ARG A 215 10.33 -0.17 14.98
N PRO A 216 11.03 -0.98 15.80
CA PRO A 216 12.21 -0.50 16.53
C PRO A 216 13.28 0.04 15.59
N TYR A 217 13.98 1.11 15.99
CA TYR A 217 15.05 1.72 15.19
C TYR A 217 16.17 0.74 14.86
N VAL A 218 16.51 -0.13 15.80
CA VAL A 218 17.55 -1.17 15.63
C VAL A 218 16.86 -2.52 15.47
N VAL A 219 17.18 -3.22 14.38
CA VAL A 219 16.65 -4.56 14.11
C VAL A 219 17.76 -5.57 14.10
N TYR A 220 17.71 -6.48 15.07
CA TYR A 220 18.59 -7.64 15.15
C TYR A 220 17.99 -8.79 14.35
N ARG A 221 18.81 -9.48 13.56
CA ARG A 221 18.43 -10.69 12.83
C ARG A 221 19.24 -11.86 13.36
N SER A 222 18.57 -12.80 14.03
CA SER A 222 19.23 -14.02 14.49
C SER A 222 19.48 -14.99 13.33
N ARG A 223 20.48 -15.86 13.45
CA ARG A 223 20.85 -16.87 12.43
C ARG A 223 19.94 -18.13 12.43
N GLY A 224 18.84 -18.15 13.20
CA GLY A 224 17.92 -19.30 13.42
C GLY A 224 18.43 -20.26 14.50
N ARG A 225 17.65 -21.00 15.31
CA ARG A 225 16.20 -21.30 15.44
C ARG A 225 15.76 -21.12 16.91
N GLY A 226 14.55 -20.63 17.14
CA GLY A 226 13.87 -20.70 18.45
C GLY A 226 12.97 -19.49 18.70
N PRO A 227 11.74 -19.67 19.23
CA PRO A 227 10.92 -18.54 19.64
C PRO A 227 11.72 -17.73 20.66
N TYR A 228 11.69 -16.41 20.53
CA TYR A 228 12.29 -15.50 21.49
C TYR A 228 11.53 -15.65 22.82
N ARG A 229 11.81 -16.72 23.58
CA ARG A 229 11.51 -16.75 25.00
C ARG A 229 12.27 -15.55 25.54
N ARG A 230 11.54 -14.53 25.99
CA ARG A 230 12.03 -13.62 27.01
C ARG A 230 12.46 -14.52 28.16
N ALA A 231 13.71 -15.00 28.12
CA ALA A 231 14.38 -15.48 29.30
C ALA A 231 14.41 -14.24 30.18
N GLY A 232 13.57 -14.28 31.23
CA GLY A 232 13.51 -13.23 32.23
C GLY A 232 14.91 -12.83 32.59
N ALA A 233 15.11 -11.51 32.71
CA ALA A 233 16.36 -10.86 33.07
C ALA A 233 17.13 -11.70 34.10
N ARG A 234 17.99 -12.59 33.62
CA ARG A 234 18.97 -13.26 34.46
C ARG A 234 20.03 -12.20 34.58
N GLN A 235 19.91 -11.47 35.68
CA GLN A 235 20.85 -10.53 36.25
C GLN A 235 22.24 -10.83 35.68
N LEU A 236 22.68 -10.01 34.73
CA LEU A 236 24.04 -10.07 34.24
C LEU A 236 24.90 -9.68 35.43
N GLU A 237 25.41 -10.68 36.15
CA GLU A 237 26.49 -10.47 37.10
C GLU A 237 27.69 -9.99 36.28
N TYR A 238 27.84 -8.67 36.21
CA TYR A 238 29.03 -8.05 35.69
C TYR A 238 30.19 -8.40 36.64
N PRO A 239 31.25 -9.10 36.19
CA PRO A 239 32.35 -9.53 37.06
C PRO A 239 33.10 -8.39 37.76
N TRP A 240 32.88 -7.15 37.31
CA TRP A 240 33.52 -5.95 37.84
C TRP A 240 32.63 -5.17 38.81
N ALA A 241 31.38 -5.60 39.06
CA ALA A 241 30.52 -4.97 40.06
C ALA A 241 31.09 -5.26 41.46
N THR A 242 31.90 -4.33 41.94
CA THR A 242 32.56 -4.34 43.22
C THR A 242 31.54 -4.51 44.35
N ARG A 243 31.74 -5.55 45.19
CA ARG A 243 31.01 -5.67 46.46
C ARG A 243 31.29 -4.42 47.31
N PRO A 244 30.27 -3.74 47.87
CA PRO A 244 30.52 -2.64 48.80
C PRO A 244 31.21 -3.18 50.06
N PRO A 245 32.23 -2.50 50.59
CA PRO A 245 32.96 -2.98 51.75
C PRO A 245 32.17 -2.67 53.02
N GLY A 246 32.13 -3.64 53.94
CA GLY A 246 31.94 -3.37 55.35
C GLY A 246 30.76 -4.06 56.00
N ARG A 247 30.97 -5.30 56.46
CA ARG A 247 30.58 -5.71 57.82
C ARG A 247 31.67 -6.62 58.39
N THR A 248 32.29 -6.14 59.46
CA THR A 248 33.37 -6.76 60.26
C THR A 248 32.88 -8.06 60.90
N PRO A 249 33.73 -9.10 61.07
CA PRO A 249 33.32 -10.34 61.72
C PRO A 249 33.49 -10.22 63.24
N ALA A 250 32.41 -10.40 63.99
CA ALA A 250 32.43 -10.54 65.44
C ALA A 250 32.39 -12.03 65.83
N GLY A 251 33.56 -12.55 66.19
CA GLY A 251 33.85 -13.32 67.41
C GLY A 251 33.07 -14.62 67.78
N ARG A 252 33.90 -15.65 68.04
CA ARG A 252 33.76 -16.77 69.02
C ARG A 252 32.71 -17.87 68.68
N GLY A 253 32.98 -19.16 68.86
CA GLY A 253 34.10 -19.84 69.49
C GLY A 253 34.01 -21.38 69.38
N HIS A 254 35.11 -22.02 69.76
CA HIS A 254 35.34 -23.39 70.24
C HIS A 254 34.41 -24.57 69.86
N GLY A 255 35.04 -25.59 69.28
CA GLY A 255 34.67 -27.01 69.37
C GLY A 255 35.76 -27.90 68.74
N LYS A 256 36.43 -28.71 69.56
CA LYS A 256 37.61 -29.55 69.25
C LYS A 256 37.29 -30.81 68.37
N PRO A 257 38.32 -31.54 67.89
CA PRO A 257 38.24 -32.60 66.87
C PRO A 257 38.33 -34.04 67.42
N SER A 258 37.90 -35.04 66.62
CA SER A 258 38.29 -36.47 66.69
C SER A 258 37.82 -37.17 65.39
N ARG A 259 38.68 -37.70 64.50
CA ARG A 259 39.51 -38.93 64.49
C ARG A 259 38.72 -40.25 64.35
N ASP A 260 39.18 -41.08 63.39
CA ASP A 260 38.90 -42.50 63.12
C ASP A 260 37.48 -42.86 62.61
N SER A 261 37.23 -43.86 61.74
CA SER A 261 38.01 -45.04 61.30
C SER A 261 37.34 -45.69 60.07
N ARG A 262 38.17 -46.16 59.13
CA ARG A 262 38.19 -47.44 58.38
C ARG A 262 36.93 -48.34 58.22
N GLN A 263 36.89 -48.97 57.02
CA GLN A 263 36.37 -50.32 56.66
C GLN A 263 34.83 -50.44 56.55
N ASP A 264 34.18 -51.23 55.70
CA ASP A 264 34.54 -52.38 54.84
C ASP A 264 33.32 -52.63 53.89
N VAL A 265 33.47 -52.97 52.60
CA VAL A 265 33.30 -54.33 52.00
C VAL A 265 31.96 -54.60 51.25
N SER A 266 32.14 -55.06 50.00
CA SER A 266 31.30 -55.90 49.09
C SER A 266 29.82 -55.55 48.83
N ARG A 267 29.41 -55.33 47.57
CA ARG A 267 29.03 -56.31 46.50
C ARG A 267 27.79 -57.15 46.83
N PRO A 268 26.93 -57.54 45.86
CA PRO A 268 27.23 -57.92 44.46
C PRO A 268 27.04 -56.84 43.41
#